data_AF-A0A0S2W1I8-F1
#
_entry.id   AF-A0A0S2W1I8-F1
#
_cell.length_a   1.000
_cell.length_b   1.000
_cell.length_c   1.000
_cell.angle_alpha   90.00
_cell.angle_beta   90.00
_cell.angle_gamma   90.00
#
_symmetry.space_group_name_H-M   'P 1'
#
loop_
_entity.id
_entity.type
_entity.pdbx_description
1 polymer ?
#
loop_
_entity_poly.entity_id
_entity_poly.type
_entity_poly.pdbx_seq_one_letter_code
_entity_poly.pdbx_strand_id
1 'polypeptide(L)'
;MNIGQLEAALGMTRANIRFYEKEGLLSPTRSENGYRDYTGSDLDTLRRIKLLRQLQFSLEDIRAMQTGALDLPAALRQQEARLQRRANDLDAARALCRTMEADGVQYRDLNAGKYLEEMVRLEQGGVRFQSVERDALPTVNHPWRRFFARSLDFSLCRLLLDAVLALGFRTTAGDGLMWDLLMAYLTWGVQFLLEPLLLSTWGFTPGKWLFGLAVRNADGGKLTFSQAFGRLSVLFGRGEGWGIPFYALYRNYKSMRALEEGEVLLWEETCAYTIRDLRPVRWVGFLGAEAALLAVSLLLGLHVLVPPVRHPLTVAEFSRNYNAALRRYGGAETYVLDADGGWVKVAPAGTYSIGLSDPPPALQYTLEDGVVTGVSFTTSAAPSFLNSNDSLALFSLLALLPAQPEVGLHNWYFASRDTTSQLGGSFEDFSFTRYGLTITNRVDYSGYEAVGEHYLLPIEGQTQTFRQTFSITAAG
;
A
#
# COMPACT_ATOMS: atom_id res chain seq x y z
N MET A 1 20.37 -35.75 25.70
CA MET A 1 19.30 -35.68 26.73
C MET A 1 18.03 -35.12 26.12
N ASN A 2 16.85 -35.59 26.53
CA ASN A 2 15.59 -35.01 26.06
C ASN A 2 15.15 -33.81 26.94
N ILE A 3 14.21 -33.02 26.44
CA ILE A 3 13.72 -31.82 27.14
C ILE A 3 13.06 -32.13 28.50
N GLY A 4 12.47 -33.31 28.67
CA GLY A 4 11.87 -33.74 29.94
C GLY A 4 12.91 -34.06 31.01
N GLN A 5 14.05 -34.61 30.62
CA GLN A 5 15.20 -34.82 31.51
C GLN A 5 15.82 -33.49 31.96
N LEU A 6 15.90 -32.49 31.06
CA LEU A 6 16.33 -31.14 31.43
C LEU A 6 15.36 -30.46 32.40
N GLU A 7 14.06 -30.59 32.17
CA GLU A 7 13.01 -30.05 33.04
C GLU A 7 13.13 -30.61 34.46
N ALA A 8 13.29 -31.94 34.60
CA ALA A 8 13.50 -32.59 35.89
C ALA A 8 14.82 -32.15 36.56
N ALA A 9 15.91 -32.02 35.80
CA ALA A 9 17.21 -31.65 36.35
C ALA A 9 17.32 -30.17 36.77
N LEU A 10 16.59 -29.27 36.11
CA LEU A 10 16.71 -27.82 36.30
C LEU A 10 15.53 -27.20 37.03
N GLY A 11 14.40 -27.90 37.17
CA GLY A 11 13.15 -27.33 37.66
C GLY A 11 12.62 -26.21 36.76
N MET A 12 12.95 -26.25 35.47
CA MET A 12 12.50 -25.31 34.46
C MET A 12 11.43 -25.99 33.60
N THR A 13 10.34 -25.29 33.32
CA THR A 13 9.32 -25.83 32.39
C THR A 13 9.92 -25.99 30.99
N ARG A 14 9.39 -26.94 30.21
CA ARG A 14 9.76 -27.08 28.79
C ARG A 14 9.59 -25.78 27.99
N ALA A 15 8.61 -24.95 28.38
CA ALA A 15 8.38 -23.64 27.77
C ALA A 15 9.56 -22.70 27.99
N ASN A 16 10.14 -22.65 29.19
CA ASN A 16 11.31 -21.83 29.49
C ASN A 16 12.52 -22.25 28.65
N ILE A 17 12.76 -23.57 28.53
CA ILE A 17 13.88 -24.11 27.75
C ILE A 17 13.73 -23.76 26.26
N ARG A 18 12.53 -23.95 25.70
CA ARG A 18 12.23 -23.57 24.30
C ARG A 18 12.33 -22.07 24.07
N PHE A 19 11.96 -21.27 25.07
CA PHE A 19 12.08 -19.83 25.00
C PHE A 19 13.56 -19.42 24.91
N TYR A 20 14.45 -19.98 25.72
CA TYR A 20 15.88 -19.67 25.63
C TYR A 20 16.53 -20.16 24.33
N GLU A 21 16.09 -21.29 23.79
CA GLU A 21 16.46 -21.73 22.44
C GLU A 21 16.02 -20.73 21.37
N LYS A 22 14.77 -20.26 21.42
CA LYS A 22 14.24 -19.24 20.50
C LYS A 22 14.99 -17.92 20.58
N GLU A 23 15.39 -17.53 21.79
CA GLU A 23 16.22 -16.36 22.05
C GLU A 23 17.71 -16.57 21.71
N GLY A 24 18.06 -17.71 21.10
CA GLY A 24 19.42 -17.99 20.61
C GLY A 24 20.46 -18.21 21.71
N LEU A 25 20.03 -18.48 22.95
CA LEU A 25 20.94 -18.73 24.08
C LEU A 25 21.40 -20.20 24.15
N LEU A 26 20.76 -21.06 23.36
CA LEU A 26 21.02 -22.51 23.22
C LEU A 26 20.86 -22.91 21.76
N SER A 27 21.61 -23.92 21.33
CA SER A 27 21.51 -24.46 19.96
C SER A 27 21.67 -25.98 19.99
N PRO A 28 20.67 -26.71 20.53
CA PRO A 28 20.75 -28.16 20.63
C PRO A 28 20.74 -28.79 19.23
N THR A 29 21.53 -29.84 19.05
CA THR A 29 21.51 -30.62 17.82
C THR A 29 20.21 -31.40 17.70
N ARG A 30 19.84 -31.75 16.46
CA ARG A 30 18.73 -32.67 16.21
C ARG A 30 19.28 -34.06 15.95
N SER A 31 18.69 -35.04 16.60
CA SER A 31 18.96 -36.45 16.34
C SER A 31 18.26 -36.91 15.04
N GLU A 32 18.66 -38.07 14.52
CA GLU A 32 18.18 -38.61 13.22
C GLU A 32 16.65 -38.79 13.16
N ASN A 33 16.00 -38.97 14.31
CA ASN A 33 14.54 -39.09 14.43
C ASN A 33 13.81 -37.73 14.52
N GLY A 34 14.52 -36.61 14.30
CA GLY A 34 13.98 -35.25 14.30
C GLY A 34 13.77 -34.61 15.67
N TYR A 35 14.02 -35.34 16.78
CA TYR A 35 13.94 -34.79 18.13
C TYR A 35 15.20 -34.02 18.51
N ARG A 36 15.01 -32.98 19.35
CA ARG A 36 16.11 -32.22 19.94
C ARG A 36 16.88 -33.09 20.91
N ASP A 37 18.18 -33.17 20.71
CA ASP A 37 19.11 -33.81 21.63
C ASP A 37 19.96 -32.75 22.31
N TYR A 38 19.75 -32.58 23.60
CA TYR A 38 20.48 -31.62 24.42
C TYR A 38 21.73 -32.27 24.99
N THR A 39 22.86 -31.60 24.82
CA THR A 39 24.16 -32.04 25.32
C THR A 39 24.35 -31.67 26.80
N GLY A 40 25.40 -32.21 27.43
CA GLY A 40 25.80 -31.75 28.77
C GLY A 40 26.18 -30.26 28.81
N SER A 41 26.70 -29.72 27.71
CA SER A 41 27.02 -28.29 27.57
C SER A 41 25.75 -27.42 27.58
N ASP A 42 24.67 -27.91 26.94
CA ASP A 42 23.37 -27.22 26.97
C ASP A 42 22.78 -27.19 28.39
N LEU A 43 22.93 -28.28 29.14
CA LEU A 43 22.53 -28.34 30.55
C LEU A 43 23.30 -27.31 31.39
N ASP A 44 24.62 -27.22 31.24
CA ASP A 44 25.44 -26.25 31.97
C ASP A 44 25.15 -24.80 31.54
N THR A 45 24.85 -24.58 30.26
CA THR A 45 24.42 -23.29 29.75
C THR A 45 23.10 -22.87 30.38
N LEU A 46 22.13 -23.78 30.46
CA LEU A 46 20.86 -23.55 31.14
C LEU A 46 21.03 -23.29 32.65
N ARG A 47 22.00 -23.95 33.32
CA ARG A 47 22.33 -23.64 34.73
C ARG A 47 22.83 -22.21 34.89
N ARG A 48 23.71 -21.74 34.00
CA ARG A 48 24.22 -20.36 34.01
C ARG A 48 23.08 -19.36 33.75
N ILE A 49 22.23 -19.62 32.75
CA ILE A 49 21.06 -18.79 32.45
C ILE A 49 20.14 -18.73 33.68
N LYS A 50 19.84 -19.87 34.32
CA LYS A 50 19.02 -19.93 35.53
C LYS A 50 19.57 -19.02 36.62
N LEU A 51 20.85 -19.19 36.95
CA LEU A 51 21.53 -18.44 38.00
C LEU A 51 21.47 -16.93 37.73
N LEU A 52 21.88 -16.49 36.55
CA LEU A 52 21.93 -15.08 36.19
C LEU A 52 20.53 -14.46 36.13
N ARG A 53 19.53 -15.20 35.64
CA ARG A 53 18.13 -14.75 35.68
C ARG A 53 17.60 -14.60 37.10
N GLN A 54 17.96 -15.49 38.02
CA GLN A 54 17.61 -15.35 39.44
C GLN A 54 18.27 -14.13 40.08
N LEU A 55 19.44 -13.72 39.59
CA LEU A 55 20.13 -12.47 39.95
C LEU A 55 19.60 -11.24 39.18
N GLN A 56 18.48 -11.37 38.46
CA GLN A 56 17.80 -10.31 37.72
C GLN A 56 18.59 -9.73 36.52
N PHE A 57 19.53 -10.48 35.94
CA PHE A 57 20.16 -10.09 34.67
C PHE A 57 19.18 -10.21 33.51
N SER A 58 19.26 -9.32 32.52
CA SER A 58 18.46 -9.43 31.29
C SER A 58 18.98 -10.58 30.40
N LEU A 59 18.16 -11.07 29.45
CA LEU A 59 18.63 -12.07 28.48
C LEU A 59 19.68 -11.49 27.52
N GLU A 60 19.64 -10.19 27.28
CA GLU A 60 20.62 -9.46 26.49
C GLU A 60 21.99 -9.45 27.20
N ASP A 61 22.03 -9.14 28.50
CA ASP A 61 23.26 -9.20 29.30
C ASP A 61 23.84 -10.62 29.31
N ILE A 62 22.98 -11.64 29.45
CA ILE A 62 23.40 -13.05 29.42
C ILE A 62 24.00 -13.41 28.06
N ARG A 63 23.38 -12.98 26.96
CA ARG A 63 23.91 -13.18 25.61
C ARG A 63 25.24 -12.47 25.41
N ALA A 64 25.34 -11.21 25.84
CA ALA A 64 26.58 -10.43 25.76
C ALA A 64 27.73 -11.08 26.56
N MET A 65 27.43 -11.68 27.71
CA MET A 65 28.39 -12.46 28.48
C MET A 65 28.76 -13.78 27.79
N GLN A 66 27.82 -14.47 27.14
CA GLN A 66 28.10 -15.68 26.35
C GLN A 66 29.01 -15.40 25.15
N THR A 67 28.85 -14.25 24.49
CA THR A 67 29.67 -13.85 23.33
C THR A 67 30.97 -13.14 23.71
N GLY A 68 31.22 -12.90 25.00
CA GLY A 68 32.39 -12.17 25.48
C GLY A 68 32.34 -10.65 25.26
N ALA A 69 31.20 -10.10 24.83
CA ALA A 69 31.00 -8.66 24.65
C ALA A 69 30.86 -7.92 25.99
N LEU A 70 30.46 -8.64 27.04
CA LEU A 70 30.36 -8.14 28.41
C LEU A 70 31.13 -9.05 29.36
N ASP A 71 32.03 -8.47 30.15
CA ASP A 71 32.78 -9.19 31.17
C ASP A 71 31.89 -9.50 32.39
N LEU A 72 31.90 -10.76 32.85
CA LEU A 72 31.04 -11.24 33.94
C LEU A 72 31.32 -10.51 35.27
N PRO A 73 32.58 -10.38 35.75
CA PRO A 73 32.90 -9.54 36.91
C PRO A 73 32.40 -8.10 36.82
N ALA A 74 32.54 -7.45 35.66
CA ALA A 74 32.02 -6.11 35.46
C ALA A 74 30.48 -6.06 35.54
N ALA A 75 29.81 -7.02 34.90
CA ALA A 75 28.35 -7.15 34.94
C ALA A 75 27.82 -7.39 36.36
N LEU A 76 28.50 -8.24 37.14
CA LEU A 76 28.16 -8.51 38.53
C LEU A 76 28.30 -7.26 39.42
N ARG A 77 29.40 -6.51 39.31
CA ARG A 77 29.56 -5.24 40.05
C ARG A 77 28.48 -4.23 39.69
N GLN A 78 28.14 -4.11 38.41
CA GLN A 78 27.07 -3.21 37.97
C GLN A 78 25.71 -3.64 38.51
N GLN A 79 25.43 -4.94 38.50
CA GLN A 79 24.17 -5.48 39.00
C GLN A 79 24.05 -5.34 40.51
N GLU A 80 25.12 -5.59 41.26
CA GLU A 80 25.20 -5.31 42.70
C GLU A 80 24.87 -3.85 42.99
N ALA A 81 25.49 -2.90 42.28
CA ALA A 81 25.20 -1.48 42.43
C ALA A 81 23.76 -1.10 42.05
N ARG A 82 23.12 -1.81 41.12
CA ARG A 82 21.69 -1.65 40.80
C ARG A 82 20.80 -2.19 41.92
N LEU A 83 21.10 -3.38 42.43
CA LEU A 83 20.38 -4.00 43.53
C LEU A 83 20.50 -3.18 44.81
N GLN A 84 21.68 -2.65 45.12
CA GLN A 84 21.90 -1.79 46.28
C GLN A 84 21.11 -0.49 46.19
N ARG A 85 21.06 0.16 45.02
CA ARG A 85 20.21 1.33 44.81
C ARG A 85 18.75 1.02 45.03
N ARG A 86 18.26 -0.09 44.47
CA ARG A 86 16.87 -0.53 44.66
C ARG A 86 16.56 -0.87 46.12
N ALA A 87 17.51 -1.45 46.85
CA ALA A 87 17.37 -1.69 48.29
C ALA A 87 17.23 -0.36 49.05
N ASN A 88 18.08 0.62 48.75
CA ASN A 88 18.00 1.96 49.36
C ASN A 88 16.66 2.65 49.04
N ASP A 89 16.18 2.55 47.79
CA ASP A 89 14.88 3.09 47.37
C ASP A 89 13.73 2.43 48.16
N LEU A 90 13.75 1.11 48.28
CA LEU A 90 12.77 0.35 49.05
C LEU A 90 12.84 0.69 50.54
N ASP A 91 14.02 0.87 51.12
CA ASP A 91 14.16 1.23 52.51
C ASP A 91 13.67 2.64 52.81
N ALA A 92 13.86 3.59 51.89
CA ALA A 92 13.26 4.92 51.99
C ALA A 92 11.72 4.85 51.95
N ALA A 93 11.14 4.07 51.03
CA ALA A 93 9.69 3.84 50.98
C ALA A 93 9.17 3.16 52.24
N ARG A 94 9.90 2.17 52.77
CA ARG A 94 9.56 1.51 54.05
C ARG A 94 9.61 2.47 55.23
N ALA A 95 10.61 3.35 55.27
CA ALA A 95 10.71 4.38 56.31
C ALA A 95 9.51 5.32 56.26
N LEU A 96 9.13 5.78 55.07
CA LEU A 96 7.93 6.61 54.89
C LEU A 96 6.65 5.88 55.32
N CYS A 97 6.50 4.59 54.98
CA CYS A 97 5.37 3.78 55.45
C CYS A 97 5.30 3.71 56.98
N ARG A 98 6.45 3.52 57.66
CA ARG A 98 6.51 3.51 59.13
C ARG A 98 6.15 4.87 59.74
N THR A 99 6.57 5.96 59.11
CA THR A 99 6.17 7.32 59.54
C THR A 99 4.67 7.52 59.41
N MET A 100 4.08 7.11 58.28
CA MET A 100 2.63 7.17 58.05
C MET A 100 1.85 6.31 59.04
N GLU A 101 2.36 5.11 59.36
CA GLU A 101 1.78 4.20 60.36
C GLU A 101 1.83 4.82 61.77
N ALA A 102 2.97 5.39 62.16
CA ALA A 102 3.15 6.03 63.47
C ALA A 102 2.30 7.30 63.64
N ASP A 103 2.03 8.03 62.57
CA ASP A 103 1.15 9.20 62.58
C ASP A 103 -0.34 8.81 62.82
N GLY A 104 -0.69 7.51 62.72
CA GLY A 104 -2.00 6.98 63.13
C GLY A 104 -3.20 7.51 62.33
N VAL A 105 -2.94 8.06 61.13
CA VAL A 105 -3.92 8.82 60.36
C VAL A 105 -4.87 7.87 59.62
N GLN A 106 -6.18 8.09 59.76
CA GLN A 106 -7.18 7.40 58.94
C GLN A 106 -7.15 7.95 57.52
N TYR A 107 -7.48 7.12 56.52
CA TYR A 107 -7.41 7.52 55.11
C TYR A 107 -8.11 8.86 54.80
N ARG A 108 -9.28 9.10 55.42
CA ARG A 108 -10.05 10.35 55.25
C ARG A 108 -9.34 11.62 55.75
N ASP A 109 -8.44 11.47 56.71
CA ASP A 109 -7.73 12.55 57.38
C ASP A 109 -6.27 12.63 56.90
N LEU A 110 -5.90 11.83 55.89
CA LEU A 110 -4.54 11.72 55.36
C LEU A 110 -4.10 13.04 54.72
N ASN A 111 -3.18 13.74 55.39
CA ASN A 111 -2.49 14.88 54.78
C ASN A 111 -1.42 14.39 53.80
N ALA A 112 -1.84 14.09 52.56
CA ALA A 112 -0.94 13.62 51.50
C ALA A 112 0.19 14.63 51.19
N GLY A 113 -0.07 15.93 51.30
CA GLY A 113 0.91 16.99 51.02
C GLY A 113 2.18 16.86 51.86
N LYS A 114 2.03 16.59 53.16
CA LYS A 114 3.14 16.34 54.09
C LYS A 114 4.09 15.24 53.59
N TYR A 115 3.53 14.11 53.15
CA TYR A 115 4.33 12.94 52.75
C TYR A 115 4.88 13.09 51.33
N LEU A 116 4.16 13.77 50.44
CA LEU A 116 4.64 14.07 49.08
C LEU A 116 5.83 15.05 49.12
N GLU A 117 5.80 16.07 49.97
CA GLU A 117 6.94 16.96 50.17
C GLU A 117 8.17 16.21 50.70
N GLU A 118 7.97 15.27 51.63
CA GLU A 118 9.05 14.42 52.13
C GLU A 118 9.60 13.48 51.05
N MET A 119 8.74 12.93 50.18
CA MET A 119 9.18 12.17 49.00
C MET A 119 10.07 13.01 48.08
N VAL A 120 9.66 14.25 47.77
CA VAL A 120 10.46 15.16 46.94
C VAL A 120 11.83 15.44 47.56
N ARG A 121 11.91 15.61 48.89
CA ARG A 121 13.20 15.78 49.60
C ARG A 121 14.08 14.55 49.48
N LEU A 122 13.52 13.36 49.67
CA LEU A 122 14.24 12.11 49.53
C LEU A 122 14.74 11.89 48.09
N GLU A 123 13.94 12.28 47.08
CA GLU A 123 14.31 12.22 45.67
C GLU A 123 15.46 13.17 45.31
N GLN A 124 15.51 14.36 45.91
CA GLN A 124 16.66 15.26 45.81
C GLN A 124 17.94 14.62 46.39
N GLY A 125 17.79 13.73 47.38
CA GLY A 125 18.85 12.91 47.96
C GLY A 125 19.24 11.68 47.13
N GLY A 126 18.62 11.47 45.96
CA GLY A 126 18.94 10.38 45.04
C GLY A 126 18.09 9.11 45.19
N VAL A 127 17.12 9.09 46.10
CA VAL A 127 16.08 8.05 46.18
C VAL A 127 15.18 8.13 44.95
N ARG A 128 14.63 7.00 44.51
CA ARG A 128 13.60 6.97 43.46
C ARG A 128 12.36 6.24 43.95
N PHE A 129 11.25 6.97 44.05
CA PHE A 129 9.94 6.35 44.27
C PHE A 129 9.35 5.85 42.94
N GLN A 130 8.31 5.03 43.04
CA GLN A 130 7.55 4.60 41.87
C GLN A 130 6.79 5.81 41.29
N SER A 131 7.05 6.14 40.02
CA SER A 131 6.33 7.23 39.34
C SER A 131 4.86 6.84 39.08
N VAL A 132 3.97 7.78 39.41
CA VAL A 132 2.52 7.74 39.11
C VAL A 132 2.24 8.01 37.63
N GLU A 133 3.21 8.49 36.86
CA GLU A 133 3.09 8.66 35.40
C GLU A 133 2.89 7.30 34.70
N ARG A 134 3.21 6.19 35.38
CA ARG A 134 2.90 4.82 34.92
C ARG A 134 1.46 4.38 35.20
N ASP A 135 0.71 5.13 36.00
CA ASP A 135 -0.74 4.96 36.18
C ASP A 135 -1.51 5.67 35.05
N ALA A 136 -0.96 5.62 33.84
CA ALA A 136 -1.66 5.98 32.62
C ALA A 136 -2.72 4.91 32.32
N LEU A 137 -3.87 5.34 31.78
CA LEU A 137 -4.94 4.45 31.30
C LEU A 137 -4.33 3.28 30.51
N PRO A 138 -4.69 2.01 30.77
CA PRO A 138 -4.01 0.85 30.22
C PRO A 138 -3.93 0.96 28.69
N THR A 139 -2.72 1.24 28.19
CA THR A 139 -2.47 1.37 26.77
C THR A 139 -2.54 -0.03 26.15
N VAL A 140 -3.53 -0.25 25.30
CA VAL A 140 -3.76 -1.52 24.59
C VAL A 140 -2.50 -1.89 23.78
N ASN A 141 -1.68 -2.80 24.29
CA ASN A 141 -0.41 -3.21 23.67
C ASN A 141 -0.64 -4.25 22.56
N HIS A 142 -1.05 -3.78 21.38
CA HIS A 142 -1.22 -4.61 20.18
C HIS A 142 -0.69 -3.88 18.93
N PRO A 143 0.64 -3.86 18.72
CA PRO A 143 1.26 -3.05 17.67
C PRO A 143 0.76 -3.41 16.27
N TRP A 144 0.66 -4.69 15.95
CA TRP A 144 0.19 -5.16 14.63
C TRP A 144 -1.25 -4.75 14.33
N ARG A 145 -2.16 -4.83 15.31
CA ARG A 145 -3.55 -4.39 15.11
C ARG A 145 -3.64 -2.89 14.84
N ARG A 146 -2.81 -2.11 15.53
CA ARG A 146 -2.73 -0.65 15.34
C ARG A 146 -2.15 -0.32 13.96
N PHE A 147 -1.08 -1.00 13.55
CA PHE A 147 -0.45 -0.84 12.25
C PHE A 147 -1.41 -1.17 11.10
N PHE A 148 -2.02 -2.36 11.10
CA PHE A 148 -2.94 -2.77 10.04
C PHE A 148 -4.25 -1.98 10.04
N ALA A 149 -4.75 -1.54 11.21
CA ALA A 149 -5.86 -0.60 11.27
C ALA A 149 -5.53 0.71 10.53
N ARG A 150 -4.34 1.27 10.77
CA ARG A 150 -3.88 2.49 10.08
C ARG A 150 -3.64 2.26 8.59
N SER A 151 -3.06 1.12 8.23
CA SER A 151 -2.85 0.74 6.83
C SER A 151 -4.18 0.73 6.07
N LEU A 152 -5.22 0.11 6.65
CA LEU A 152 -6.53 0.09 6.02
C LEU A 152 -7.14 1.48 5.89
N ASP A 153 -7.05 2.29 6.94
CA ASP A 153 -7.52 3.69 6.91
C ASP A 153 -6.81 4.49 5.80
N PHE A 154 -5.50 4.31 5.65
CA PHE A 154 -4.69 4.96 4.64
C PHE A 154 -5.06 4.49 3.22
N SER A 155 -5.24 3.17 3.02
CA SER A 155 -5.68 2.60 1.75
C SER A 155 -7.07 3.09 1.34
N LEU A 156 -8.00 3.26 2.28
CA LEU A 156 -9.32 3.87 2.02
C LEU A 156 -9.18 5.31 1.53
N CYS A 157 -8.33 6.12 2.17
CA CYS A 157 -8.06 7.49 1.74
C CYS A 157 -7.39 7.54 0.36
N ARG A 158 -6.43 6.63 0.09
CA ARG A 158 -5.77 6.50 -1.22
C ARG A 158 -6.78 6.16 -2.32
N LEU A 159 -7.69 5.23 -2.04
CA LEU A 159 -8.74 4.81 -2.97
C LEU A 159 -9.68 5.96 -3.34
N LEU A 160 -10.02 6.84 -2.40
CA LEU A 160 -10.84 8.02 -2.71
C LEU A 160 -10.16 8.93 -3.73
N LEU A 161 -8.85 9.15 -3.59
CA LEU A 161 -8.07 9.92 -4.56
C LEU A 161 -7.99 9.22 -5.92
N ASP A 162 -7.73 7.92 -5.92
CA ASP A 162 -7.72 7.12 -7.16
C ASP A 162 -9.08 7.14 -7.86
N ALA A 163 -10.18 7.10 -7.12
CA ALA A 163 -11.52 7.22 -7.67
C ALA A 163 -11.75 8.59 -8.32
N VAL A 164 -11.28 9.69 -7.71
CA VAL A 164 -11.38 11.03 -8.30
C VAL A 164 -10.59 11.11 -9.61
N LEU A 165 -9.35 10.60 -9.63
CA LEU A 165 -8.52 10.57 -10.83
C LEU A 165 -9.13 9.70 -11.94
N ALA A 166 -9.56 8.49 -11.58
CA ALA A 166 -10.08 7.52 -12.53
C ALA A 166 -11.46 7.91 -13.08
N LEU A 167 -12.39 8.40 -12.24
CA LEU A 167 -13.75 8.72 -12.65
C LEU A 167 -13.87 10.15 -13.19
N GLY A 168 -13.16 11.11 -12.58
CA GLY A 168 -13.23 12.52 -12.97
C GLY A 168 -12.33 12.86 -14.16
N PHE A 169 -11.11 12.34 -14.16
CA PHE A 169 -10.08 12.69 -15.15
C PHE A 169 -9.71 11.55 -16.10
N ARG A 170 -10.29 10.35 -15.90
CA ARG A 170 -9.94 9.14 -16.65
C ARG A 170 -8.44 8.90 -16.74
N THR A 171 -7.77 9.10 -15.61
CA THR A 171 -6.34 8.88 -15.48
C THR A 171 -6.03 8.09 -14.23
N THR A 172 -5.02 7.24 -14.31
CA THR A 172 -4.38 6.61 -13.14
C THR A 172 -2.98 7.17 -12.94
N ALA A 173 -2.68 8.29 -13.61
CA ALA A 173 -1.35 8.71 -14.10
C ALA A 173 -0.22 8.65 -13.07
N GLY A 174 1.01 8.64 -13.59
CA GLY A 174 2.24 9.00 -12.91
C GLY A 174 3.13 7.79 -12.63
N ASP A 175 4.21 7.65 -13.41
CA ASP A 175 5.25 6.67 -13.14
C ASP A 175 6.38 7.29 -12.32
N GLY A 176 6.83 6.55 -11.31
CA GLY A 176 8.04 6.86 -10.56
C GLY A 176 7.83 7.63 -9.24
N LEU A 177 8.95 7.78 -8.53
CA LEU A 177 8.99 8.18 -7.12
C LEU A 177 8.30 9.52 -6.82
N MET A 178 8.44 10.53 -7.68
CA MET A 178 7.84 11.85 -7.43
C MET A 178 6.32 11.79 -7.38
N TRP A 179 5.73 10.99 -8.27
CA TRP A 179 4.29 10.80 -8.28
C TRP A 179 3.82 10.02 -7.05
N ASP A 180 4.52 8.93 -6.70
CA ASP A 180 4.22 8.14 -5.50
C ASP A 180 4.26 9.00 -4.24
N LEU A 181 5.25 9.88 -4.12
CA LEU A 181 5.36 10.84 -3.03
C LEU A 181 4.20 11.84 -3.03
N LEU A 182 3.89 12.44 -4.18
CA LEU A 182 2.76 13.37 -4.32
C LEU A 182 1.45 12.71 -3.84
N MET A 183 1.16 11.51 -4.33
CA MET A 183 -0.04 10.77 -3.94
C MET A 183 -0.03 10.37 -2.47
N ALA A 184 1.13 10.01 -1.91
CA ALA A 184 1.25 9.73 -0.48
C ALA A 184 0.93 10.97 0.37
N TYR A 185 1.46 12.15 0.02
CA TYR A 185 1.17 13.39 0.75
C TYR A 185 -0.27 13.88 0.57
N LEU A 186 -0.86 13.71 -0.62
CA LEU A 186 -2.29 13.98 -0.82
C LEU A 186 -3.15 13.04 0.03
N THR A 187 -2.77 11.76 0.14
CA THR A 187 -3.46 10.79 1.00
C THR A 187 -3.37 11.20 2.46
N TRP A 188 -2.21 11.67 2.92
CA TRP A 188 -2.07 12.30 4.24
C TRP A 188 -2.99 13.52 4.40
N GLY A 189 -3.09 14.37 3.38
CA GLY A 189 -4.02 15.50 3.38
C GLY A 189 -5.47 15.06 3.61
N VAL A 190 -5.93 14.01 2.92
CA VAL A 190 -7.26 13.42 3.15
C VAL A 190 -7.37 12.84 4.57
N GLN A 191 -6.32 12.18 5.08
CA GLN A 191 -6.30 11.64 6.44
C GLN A 191 -6.46 12.75 7.50
N PHE A 192 -5.83 13.92 7.29
CA PHE A 192 -5.97 15.09 8.17
C PHE A 192 -7.37 15.68 8.21
N LEU A 193 -8.20 15.42 7.19
CA LEU A 193 -9.60 15.80 7.16
C LEU A 193 -10.48 14.72 7.81
N LEU A 194 -10.28 13.45 7.44
CA LEU A 194 -11.17 12.36 7.81
C LEU A 194 -10.91 11.80 9.22
N GLU A 195 -9.66 11.52 9.61
CA GLU A 195 -9.39 10.89 10.90
C GLU A 195 -9.87 11.74 12.09
N PRO A 196 -9.59 13.06 12.15
CA PRO A 196 -10.09 13.90 13.25
C PRO A 196 -11.62 13.96 13.32
N LEU A 197 -12.30 13.98 12.17
CA LEU A 197 -13.76 13.94 12.10
C LEU A 197 -14.32 12.60 12.62
N LEU A 198 -13.75 11.48 12.20
CA LEU A 198 -14.17 10.14 12.59
C LEU A 198 -13.93 9.87 14.08
N LEU A 199 -12.75 10.26 14.59
CA LEU A 199 -12.42 10.10 16.01
C LEU A 199 -13.28 10.99 16.92
N SER A 200 -13.62 12.20 16.48
CA SER A 200 -14.50 13.07 17.28
C SER A 200 -15.96 12.64 17.24
N THR A 201 -16.41 12.04 16.13
CA THR A 201 -17.81 11.61 15.97
C THR A 201 -18.05 10.23 16.59
N TRP A 202 -17.17 9.26 16.34
CA TRP A 202 -17.36 7.86 16.73
C TRP A 202 -16.34 7.36 17.77
N GLY A 203 -15.16 7.99 17.82
CA GLY A 203 -14.02 7.52 18.62
C GLY A 203 -13.22 6.39 17.96
N PHE A 204 -13.48 6.11 16.69
CA PHE A 204 -12.72 5.15 15.90
C PHE A 204 -12.76 5.55 14.42
N THR A 205 -11.79 5.05 13.66
CA THR A 205 -11.79 5.03 12.19
C THR A 205 -12.22 3.64 11.70
N PRO A 206 -12.56 3.45 10.41
CA PRO A 206 -12.98 2.15 9.87
C PRO A 206 -12.02 1.00 10.19
N GLY A 207 -10.72 1.18 9.98
CA GLY A 207 -9.71 0.18 10.31
C GLY A 207 -9.60 -0.09 11.80
N LYS A 208 -9.67 0.96 12.63
CA LYS A 208 -9.68 0.80 14.10
C LYS A 208 -10.92 0.02 14.55
N TRP A 209 -12.10 0.36 14.03
CA TRP A 209 -13.35 -0.37 14.30
C TRP A 209 -13.27 -1.85 13.91
N LEU A 210 -12.70 -2.14 12.73
CA LEU A 210 -12.52 -3.50 12.23
C LEU A 210 -11.65 -4.35 13.17
N PHE A 211 -10.64 -3.75 13.80
CA PHE A 211 -9.81 -4.40 14.82
C PHE A 211 -10.36 -4.28 16.26
N GLY A 212 -11.49 -3.59 16.44
CA GLY A 212 -12.14 -3.40 17.74
C GLY A 212 -11.47 -2.33 18.59
N LEU A 213 -10.62 -1.50 17.99
CA LEU A 213 -9.90 -0.41 18.61
C LEU A 213 -10.77 0.85 18.63
N ALA A 214 -10.74 1.59 19.74
CA ALA A 214 -11.26 2.94 19.83
C ALA A 214 -10.31 3.82 20.64
N VAL A 215 -10.24 5.10 20.29
CA VAL A 215 -9.41 6.10 20.95
C VAL A 215 -10.30 6.97 21.84
N ARG A 216 -9.91 7.12 23.10
CA ARG A 216 -10.64 7.84 24.14
C ARG A 216 -9.75 8.91 24.76
N ASN A 217 -10.36 10.00 25.25
CA ASN A 217 -9.65 11.03 26.00
C ASN A 217 -9.35 10.52 27.44
N ALA A 218 -8.70 11.35 28.26
CA ALA A 218 -8.39 11.03 29.65
C ALA A 218 -9.64 10.70 30.49
N ASP A 219 -10.78 11.29 30.16
CA ASP A 219 -12.07 11.07 30.86
C ASP A 219 -12.83 9.83 30.36
N GLY A 220 -12.26 9.05 29.42
CA GLY A 220 -12.90 7.90 28.79
C GLY A 220 -13.93 8.26 27.70
N GLY A 221 -14.14 9.55 27.43
CA GLY A 221 -14.98 10.08 26.37
C GLY A 221 -14.32 10.07 24.97
N LYS A 222 -15.03 10.59 23.97
CA LYS A 222 -14.48 10.78 22.61
C LYS A 222 -13.51 11.97 22.59
N LEU A 223 -12.57 11.95 21.65
CA LEU A 223 -11.68 13.10 21.44
C LEU A 223 -12.48 14.27 20.85
N THR A 224 -12.11 15.49 21.18
CA THR A 224 -12.56 16.65 20.38
C THR A 224 -11.84 16.65 19.03
N PHE A 225 -12.39 17.37 18.05
CA PHE A 225 -11.74 17.52 16.74
C PHE A 225 -10.29 18.04 16.88
N SER A 226 -10.09 19.06 17.72
CA SER A 226 -8.77 19.64 17.98
C SER A 226 -7.80 18.64 18.63
N GLN A 227 -8.26 17.85 19.60
CA GLN A 227 -7.45 16.79 20.21
C GLN A 227 -7.06 15.72 19.18
N ALA A 228 -8.00 15.29 18.35
CA ALA A 228 -7.74 14.29 17.33
C ALA A 228 -6.79 14.80 16.23
N PHE A 229 -6.93 16.07 15.83
CA PHE A 229 -6.04 16.73 14.90
C PHE A 229 -4.62 16.87 15.46
N GLY A 230 -4.48 17.41 16.68
CA GLY A 230 -3.17 17.57 17.32
C GLY A 230 -2.45 16.24 17.51
N ARG A 231 -3.18 15.20 17.91
CA ARG A 231 -2.68 13.82 17.95
C ARG A 231 -2.15 13.36 16.59
N LEU A 232 -2.93 13.55 15.53
CA LEU A 232 -2.56 13.13 14.18
C LEU A 232 -1.32 13.88 13.68
N SER A 233 -1.17 15.17 13.99
CA SER A 233 0.01 15.96 13.65
C SER A 233 1.29 15.39 14.29
N VAL A 234 1.24 15.06 15.58
CA VAL A 234 2.37 14.43 16.29
C VAL A 234 2.65 13.05 15.73
N LEU A 235 1.62 12.27 15.42
CA LEU A 235 1.75 10.95 14.80
C LEU A 235 2.38 11.03 13.41
N PHE A 236 1.99 11.99 12.57
CA PHE A 236 2.57 12.14 11.23
C PHE A 236 4.06 12.52 11.29
N GLY A 237 4.42 13.51 12.11
CA GLY A 237 5.82 13.95 12.22
C GLY A 237 6.70 12.98 12.99
N ARG A 238 6.28 12.58 14.21
CA ARG A 238 7.09 11.72 15.10
C ARG A 238 6.77 10.24 14.93
N GLY A 239 5.56 9.83 14.61
CA GLY A 239 5.24 8.40 14.42
C GLY A 239 5.64 7.89 13.03
N GLU A 240 5.25 8.61 11.99
CA GLU A 240 5.42 8.19 10.58
C GLU A 240 6.61 8.88 9.90
N GLY A 241 7.36 9.71 10.62
CA GLY A 241 8.56 10.36 10.08
C GLY A 241 8.28 11.23 8.87
N TRP A 242 7.18 12.01 8.91
CA TRP A 242 6.70 12.85 7.80
C TRP A 242 6.31 12.08 6.54
N GLY A 243 6.12 10.75 6.63
CA GLY A 243 5.81 9.92 5.46
C GLY A 243 7.00 9.74 4.51
N ILE A 244 8.22 10.08 4.94
CA ILE A 244 9.43 9.90 4.12
C ILE A 244 9.70 8.38 3.97
N PRO A 245 9.85 7.86 2.74
CA PRO A 245 10.13 6.44 2.51
C PRO A 245 11.36 5.96 3.31
N PHE A 246 11.33 4.70 3.76
CA PHE A 246 12.31 4.06 4.65
C PHE A 246 12.44 4.67 6.05
N TYR A 247 12.46 6.01 6.20
CA TYR A 247 12.45 6.66 7.50
C TYR A 247 11.13 6.40 8.24
N ALA A 248 10.00 6.42 7.53
CA ALA A 248 8.69 6.01 8.05
C ALA A 248 8.71 4.56 8.55
N LEU A 249 9.37 3.64 7.84
CA LEU A 249 9.50 2.23 8.27
C LEU A 249 10.34 2.13 9.55
N TYR A 250 11.47 2.84 9.60
CA TYR A 250 12.30 2.92 10.80
C TYR A 250 11.53 3.49 12.01
N ARG A 251 10.75 4.57 11.81
CA ARG A 251 9.93 5.18 12.87
C ARG A 251 8.80 4.26 13.32
N ASN A 252 8.16 3.53 12.41
CA ASN A 252 7.17 2.50 12.75
C ASN A 252 7.80 1.36 13.59
N TYR A 253 8.98 0.88 13.20
CA TYR A 253 9.74 -0.09 13.99
C TYR A 253 10.07 0.44 15.40
N LYS A 254 10.57 1.68 15.50
CA LYS A 254 10.85 2.32 16.80
C LYS A 254 9.59 2.46 17.66
N SER A 255 8.46 2.77 17.05
CA SER A 255 7.17 2.89 17.75
C SER A 255 6.66 1.54 18.25
N MET A 256 6.87 0.47 17.47
CA MET A 256 6.57 -0.90 17.89
C MET A 256 7.40 -1.29 19.12
N ARG A 257 8.72 -1.03 19.08
CA ARG A 257 9.65 -1.31 20.18
C ARG A 257 9.27 -0.56 21.47
N ALA A 258 8.97 0.74 21.35
CA ALA A 258 8.52 1.55 22.49
C ALA A 258 7.25 0.97 23.14
N LEU A 259 6.28 0.53 22.32
CA LEU A 259 5.06 -0.10 22.82
C LEU A 259 5.33 -1.46 23.49
N GLU A 260 6.23 -2.28 22.93
CA GLU A 260 6.66 -3.55 23.54
C GLU A 260 7.39 -3.34 24.87
N GLU A 261 8.12 -2.23 25.00
CA GLU A 261 8.83 -1.81 26.22
C GLU A 261 7.89 -1.15 27.25
N GLY A 262 6.62 -0.96 26.91
CA GLY A 262 5.61 -0.36 27.80
C GLY A 262 5.70 1.17 27.89
N GLU A 263 6.41 1.80 26.96
CA GLU A 263 6.50 3.26 26.86
C GLU A 263 5.19 3.86 26.31
N VAL A 264 4.84 5.04 26.79
CA VAL A 264 3.75 5.83 26.24
C VAL A 264 4.26 6.53 24.98
N LEU A 265 3.55 6.37 23.86
CA LEU A 265 3.89 7.04 22.62
C LEU A 265 3.52 8.53 22.74
N LEU A 266 4.34 9.42 22.15
CA LEU A 266 4.18 10.89 22.28
C LEU A 266 2.79 11.41 21.87
N TRP A 267 2.14 10.77 20.91
CA TRP A 267 0.78 11.12 20.47
C TRP A 267 -0.31 10.41 21.31
N GLU A 268 0.05 9.77 22.42
CA GLU A 268 -0.84 9.03 23.33
C GLU A 268 -0.77 9.58 24.77
N GLU A 269 -0.03 10.66 25.03
CA GLU A 269 0.06 11.29 26.36
C GLU A 269 -1.31 11.74 26.90
N THR A 270 -2.23 12.14 26.02
CA THR A 270 -3.54 12.69 26.38
C THR A 270 -4.71 11.80 25.97
N CYS A 271 -4.44 10.59 25.44
CA CYS A 271 -5.49 9.68 24.97
C CYS A 271 -5.14 8.21 25.19
N ALA A 272 -6.17 7.39 25.37
CA ALA A 272 -6.03 5.96 25.58
C ALA A 272 -6.69 5.16 24.46
N TYR A 273 -6.09 4.01 24.15
CA TYR A 273 -6.75 3.00 23.32
C TYR A 273 -7.61 2.09 24.18
N THR A 274 -8.75 1.70 23.64
CA THR A 274 -9.61 0.65 24.18
C THR A 274 -9.77 -0.44 23.12
N ILE A 275 -9.93 -1.69 23.56
CA ILE A 275 -10.15 -2.82 22.66
C ILE A 275 -11.38 -3.61 23.08
N ARG A 276 -12.29 -3.85 22.13
CA ARG A 276 -13.53 -4.59 22.38
C ARG A 276 -13.28 -6.09 22.56
N ASP A 277 -12.50 -6.69 21.65
CA ASP A 277 -12.21 -8.11 21.63
C ASP A 277 -11.02 -8.45 20.73
N LEU A 278 -10.38 -9.60 20.99
CA LEU A 278 -9.23 -10.11 20.25
C LEU A 278 -9.60 -11.23 19.27
N ARG A 279 -10.86 -11.32 18.84
CA ARG A 279 -11.33 -12.46 18.03
C ARG A 279 -10.54 -12.59 16.72
N PRO A 280 -10.10 -13.80 16.33
CA PRO A 280 -9.37 -14.03 15.09
C PRO A 280 -10.15 -13.62 13.83
N VAL A 281 -11.49 -13.68 13.86
CA VAL A 281 -12.36 -13.29 12.72
C VAL A 281 -12.11 -11.87 12.22
N ARG A 282 -11.58 -10.97 13.05
CA ARG A 282 -11.23 -9.60 12.63
C ARG A 282 -10.12 -9.56 11.60
N TRP A 283 -9.19 -10.52 11.64
CA TRP A 283 -8.18 -10.68 10.60
C TRP A 283 -8.77 -11.14 9.28
N VAL A 284 -9.76 -12.04 9.32
CA VAL A 284 -10.52 -12.41 8.12
C VAL A 284 -11.26 -11.20 7.56
N GLY A 285 -11.87 -10.38 8.42
CA GLY A 285 -12.49 -9.10 8.03
C GLY A 285 -11.49 -8.14 7.39
N PHE A 286 -10.28 -8.03 7.92
CA PHE A 286 -9.20 -7.22 7.34
C PHE A 286 -8.78 -7.71 5.95
N LEU A 287 -8.53 -9.01 5.79
CA LEU A 287 -8.21 -9.59 4.49
C LEU A 287 -9.34 -9.41 3.48
N GLY A 288 -10.60 -9.54 3.92
CA GLY A 288 -11.77 -9.27 3.08
C GLY A 288 -11.86 -7.81 2.65
N ALA A 289 -11.56 -6.86 3.55
CA ALA A 289 -11.53 -5.44 3.24
C ALA A 289 -10.41 -5.09 2.24
N GLU A 290 -9.20 -5.60 2.43
CA GLU A 290 -8.09 -5.41 1.49
C GLU A 290 -8.39 -6.03 0.11
N ALA A 291 -9.00 -7.22 0.07
CA ALA A 291 -9.43 -7.83 -1.19
C ALA A 291 -10.51 -6.99 -1.91
N ALA A 292 -11.45 -6.42 -1.16
CA ALA A 292 -12.45 -5.52 -1.72
C ALA A 292 -11.83 -4.23 -2.26
N LEU A 293 -10.88 -3.63 -1.52
CA LEU A 293 -10.14 -2.45 -1.98
C LEU A 293 -9.38 -2.73 -3.28
N LEU A 294 -8.66 -3.86 -3.34
CA LEU A 294 -7.96 -4.30 -4.54
C LEU A 294 -8.92 -4.49 -5.72
N ALA A 295 -10.08 -5.11 -5.49
CA ALA A 295 -11.09 -5.31 -6.52
C ALA A 295 -11.63 -3.97 -7.06
N VAL A 296 -11.91 -2.99 -6.18
CA VAL A 296 -12.37 -1.66 -6.60
C VAL A 296 -11.26 -0.91 -7.35
N SER A 297 -10.01 -0.93 -6.87
CA SER A 297 -8.87 -0.35 -7.60
C SER A 297 -8.70 -0.97 -8.99
N LEU A 298 -8.83 -2.29 -9.11
CA LEU A 298 -8.79 -2.98 -10.41
C LEU A 298 -9.91 -2.51 -11.33
N LEU A 299 -11.15 -2.40 -10.81
CA LEU A 299 -12.30 -1.90 -11.58
C LEU A 299 -12.11 -0.45 -12.04
N LEU A 300 -11.52 0.42 -11.20
CA LEU A 300 -11.16 1.79 -11.59
C LEU A 300 -10.09 1.78 -12.69
N GLY A 301 -9.07 0.94 -12.57
CA GLY A 301 -8.04 0.77 -13.60
C GLY A 301 -8.63 0.30 -14.94
N LEU A 302 -9.52 -0.69 -14.91
CA LEU A 302 -10.24 -1.16 -16.08
C LEU A 302 -11.13 -0.06 -16.68
N HIS A 303 -11.85 0.70 -15.85
CA HIS A 303 -12.66 1.84 -16.31
C HIS A 303 -11.83 2.85 -17.13
N VAL A 304 -10.61 3.13 -16.68
CA VAL A 304 -9.69 4.06 -17.34
C VAL A 304 -9.12 3.47 -18.62
N LEU A 305 -8.89 2.15 -18.70
CA LEU A 305 -8.35 1.46 -19.88
C LEU A 305 -9.34 1.38 -21.05
N VAL A 306 -10.62 1.15 -20.79
CA VAL A 306 -11.64 1.04 -21.84
C VAL A 306 -12.00 2.43 -22.37
N PRO A 307 -12.15 2.62 -23.71
CA PRO A 307 -12.64 3.88 -24.27
C PRO A 307 -13.98 4.33 -23.63
N PRO A 308 -14.22 5.65 -23.56
CA PRO A 308 -15.24 6.22 -22.68
C PRO A 308 -16.68 5.88 -23.05
N VAL A 309 -17.00 5.79 -24.34
CA VAL A 309 -18.37 5.56 -24.82
C VAL A 309 -18.53 4.08 -25.18
N ARG A 310 -19.60 3.45 -24.67
CA ARG A 310 -19.80 1.99 -24.73
C ARG A 310 -21.20 1.58 -25.17
N HIS A 311 -21.96 2.54 -25.64
CA HIS A 311 -23.27 2.33 -26.27
C HIS A 311 -23.14 2.61 -27.76
N PRO A 312 -24.18 2.35 -28.57
CA PRO A 312 -24.19 2.74 -29.98
C PRO A 312 -23.69 4.18 -30.17
N LEU A 313 -22.74 4.38 -31.08
CA LEU A 313 -21.92 5.58 -31.17
C LEU A 313 -22.45 6.53 -32.24
N THR A 314 -22.52 7.81 -31.93
CA THR A 314 -22.51 8.87 -32.97
C THR A 314 -21.10 9.06 -33.55
N VAL A 315 -20.96 9.80 -34.65
CA VAL A 315 -19.64 10.13 -35.23
C VAL A 315 -18.76 10.86 -34.20
N ALA A 316 -19.31 11.83 -33.48
CA ALA A 316 -18.58 12.56 -32.44
C ALA A 316 -18.09 11.64 -31.31
N GLU A 317 -18.88 10.64 -30.93
CA GLU A 317 -18.52 9.68 -29.89
C GLU A 317 -17.51 8.64 -30.39
N PHE A 318 -17.60 8.24 -31.66
CA PHE A 318 -16.55 7.47 -32.32
C PHE A 318 -15.22 8.24 -32.30
N SER A 319 -15.20 9.50 -32.72
CA SER A 319 -14.01 10.37 -32.67
C SER A 319 -13.44 10.46 -31.25
N ARG A 320 -14.31 10.59 -30.24
CA ARG A 320 -13.90 10.61 -28.83
C ARG A 320 -13.24 9.30 -28.40
N ASN A 321 -13.80 8.16 -28.78
CA ASN A 321 -13.23 6.84 -28.49
C ASN A 321 -11.91 6.61 -29.23
N TYR A 322 -11.84 6.97 -30.52
CA TYR A 322 -10.64 6.89 -31.35
C TYR A 322 -9.49 7.69 -30.72
N ASN A 323 -9.74 8.97 -30.40
CA ASN A 323 -8.74 9.84 -29.78
C ASN A 323 -8.34 9.35 -28.38
N ALA A 324 -9.26 8.70 -27.64
CA ALA A 324 -8.93 8.11 -26.35
C ALA A 324 -8.00 6.88 -26.50
N ALA A 325 -8.25 6.04 -27.51
CA ALA A 325 -7.38 4.91 -27.83
C ALA A 325 -6.01 5.38 -28.34
N LEU A 326 -5.98 6.40 -29.21
CA LEU A 326 -4.75 7.01 -29.74
C LEU A 326 -3.87 7.56 -28.60
N ARG A 327 -4.42 8.38 -27.70
CA ARG A 327 -3.68 8.90 -26.53
C ARG A 327 -3.11 7.80 -25.64
N ARG A 328 -3.77 6.65 -25.59
CA ARG A 328 -3.42 5.58 -24.67
C ARG A 328 -2.38 4.62 -25.25
N TYR A 329 -2.59 4.20 -26.47
CA TYR A 329 -1.86 3.11 -27.11
C TYR A 329 -0.96 3.60 -28.26
N GLY A 330 -1.17 4.82 -28.74
CA GLY A 330 -0.36 5.47 -29.77
C GLY A 330 0.84 6.24 -29.20
N GLY A 331 1.62 6.82 -30.12
CA GLY A 331 2.74 7.70 -29.83
C GLY A 331 2.35 9.18 -29.81
N ALA A 332 3.30 10.06 -30.15
CA ALA A 332 3.05 11.50 -30.25
C ALA A 332 1.98 11.81 -31.31
N GLU A 333 0.88 12.42 -30.90
CA GLU A 333 -0.25 12.73 -31.78
C GLU A 333 0.10 13.87 -32.74
N THR A 334 0.01 13.61 -34.05
CA THR A 334 0.09 14.68 -35.06
C THR A 334 -1.29 15.06 -35.58
N TYR A 335 -2.23 14.11 -35.63
CA TYR A 335 -3.61 14.32 -36.07
C TYR A 335 -4.59 13.61 -35.13
N VAL A 336 -5.71 14.27 -34.82
CA VAL A 336 -6.83 13.75 -34.04
C VAL A 336 -8.13 13.98 -34.80
N LEU A 337 -9.18 13.24 -34.46
CA LEU A 337 -10.51 13.45 -35.04
C LEU A 337 -11.27 14.56 -34.30
N ASP A 338 -11.92 15.45 -35.04
CA ASP A 338 -12.90 16.39 -34.48
C ASP A 338 -14.28 15.72 -34.27
N ALA A 339 -15.27 16.50 -33.82
CA ALA A 339 -16.62 16.01 -33.56
C ALA A 339 -17.36 15.57 -34.84
N ASP A 340 -16.95 16.06 -36.00
CA ASP A 340 -17.53 15.72 -37.30
C ASP A 340 -16.80 14.53 -37.96
N GLY A 341 -15.76 14.01 -37.31
CA GLY A 341 -14.98 12.87 -37.80
C GLY A 341 -13.90 13.25 -38.82
N GLY A 342 -13.55 14.55 -38.91
CA GLY A 342 -12.49 15.09 -39.74
C GLY A 342 -11.14 15.16 -39.01
N TRP A 343 -10.04 15.16 -39.77
CA TRP A 343 -8.69 15.25 -39.21
C TRP A 343 -8.30 16.68 -38.86
N VAL A 344 -7.87 16.87 -37.62
CA VAL A 344 -7.31 18.13 -37.14
C VAL A 344 -5.86 17.90 -36.72
N LYS A 345 -4.94 18.70 -37.29
CA LYS A 345 -3.53 18.65 -36.92
C LYS A 345 -3.33 19.26 -35.54
N VAL A 346 -2.68 18.52 -34.65
CA VAL A 346 -2.34 18.98 -33.29
C VAL A 346 -0.83 19.12 -33.22
N ALA A 347 -0.34 20.33 -32.96
CA ALA A 347 1.07 20.58 -32.67
C ALA A 347 1.28 20.57 -31.15
N PRO A 348 2.09 19.67 -30.59
CA PRO A 348 2.44 19.72 -29.17
C PRO A 348 3.08 21.07 -28.84
N ALA A 349 2.65 21.71 -27.75
CA ALA A 349 3.19 23.02 -27.34
C ALA A 349 4.71 22.95 -27.19
N GLY A 350 5.43 23.86 -27.86
CA GLY A 350 6.90 23.94 -27.81
C GLY A 350 7.65 22.97 -28.73
N THR A 351 6.96 22.19 -29.58
CA THR A 351 7.58 21.30 -30.56
C THR A 351 7.27 21.77 -31.97
N TYR A 352 8.30 22.16 -32.75
CA TYR A 352 8.15 22.38 -34.18
C TYR A 352 8.30 21.03 -34.89
N SER A 353 7.19 20.41 -35.29
CA SER A 353 7.26 19.22 -36.14
C SER A 353 7.71 19.63 -37.55
N ILE A 354 8.97 19.39 -37.89
CA ILE A 354 9.42 19.38 -39.29
C ILE A 354 9.01 18.03 -39.88
N GLY A 355 7.70 17.85 -40.05
CA GLY A 355 7.09 16.60 -40.53
C GLY A 355 6.44 16.82 -41.89
N LEU A 356 6.98 16.15 -42.92
CA LEU A 356 6.43 15.95 -44.26
C LEU A 356 5.26 14.94 -44.27
N SER A 357 4.51 14.82 -43.16
CA SER A 357 3.44 13.82 -43.05
C SER A 357 2.11 14.42 -43.49
N ASP A 358 1.62 13.96 -44.64
CA ASP A 358 0.27 14.21 -45.11
C ASP A 358 -0.78 13.77 -44.07
N PRO A 359 -1.97 14.40 -44.06
CA PRO A 359 -3.05 13.96 -43.20
C PRO A 359 -3.41 12.50 -43.51
N PRO A 360 -3.87 11.74 -42.49
CA PRO A 360 -4.34 10.39 -42.74
C PRO A 360 -5.52 10.39 -43.71
N PRO A 361 -5.83 9.23 -44.33
CA PRO A 361 -6.97 9.08 -45.22
C PRO A 361 -8.28 9.49 -44.53
N ALA A 362 -9.16 10.17 -45.26
CA ALA A 362 -10.46 10.55 -44.72
C ALA A 362 -11.29 9.30 -44.39
N LEU A 363 -11.81 9.26 -43.15
CA LEU A 363 -12.75 8.23 -42.73
C LEU A 363 -14.13 8.49 -43.32
N GLN A 364 -14.78 7.43 -43.77
CA GLN A 364 -16.15 7.40 -44.24
C GLN A 364 -17.00 6.63 -43.24
N TYR A 365 -18.17 7.16 -42.92
CA TYR A 365 -19.05 6.62 -41.89
C TYR A 365 -20.34 6.11 -42.54
N THR A 366 -20.73 4.88 -42.22
CA THR A 366 -22.06 4.35 -42.52
C THR A 366 -22.93 4.52 -41.29
N LEU A 367 -24.09 5.16 -41.46
CA LEU A 367 -24.99 5.52 -40.37
C LEU A 367 -26.36 4.85 -40.54
N GLU A 368 -26.87 4.28 -39.45
CA GLU A 368 -28.27 3.84 -39.32
C GLU A 368 -28.89 4.58 -38.13
N ASP A 369 -29.96 5.34 -38.36
CA ASP A 369 -30.61 6.16 -37.34
C ASP A 369 -29.66 7.08 -36.52
N GLY A 370 -28.59 7.56 -37.15
CA GLY A 370 -27.57 8.42 -36.53
C GLY A 370 -26.49 7.67 -35.74
N VAL A 371 -26.54 6.34 -35.73
CA VAL A 371 -25.53 5.45 -35.13
C VAL A 371 -24.54 4.98 -36.19
N VAL A 372 -23.25 5.01 -35.85
CA VAL A 372 -22.18 4.48 -36.69
C VAL A 372 -22.24 2.95 -36.71
N THR A 373 -22.66 2.39 -37.84
CA THR A 373 -22.66 0.95 -38.11
C THR A 373 -21.49 0.53 -38.99
N GLY A 374 -20.79 1.47 -39.64
CA GLY A 374 -19.59 1.17 -40.38
C GLY A 374 -18.60 2.32 -40.46
N VAL A 375 -17.32 1.99 -40.52
CA VAL A 375 -16.21 2.93 -40.72
C VAL A 375 -15.30 2.35 -41.79
N SER A 376 -14.99 3.14 -42.81
CA SER A 376 -14.10 2.73 -43.88
C SER A 376 -13.17 3.85 -44.31
N PHE A 377 -12.05 3.51 -44.92
CA PHE A 377 -11.23 4.46 -45.68
C PHE A 377 -10.78 3.82 -46.98
N THR A 378 -10.51 4.66 -47.97
CA THR A 378 -9.88 4.24 -49.21
C THR A 378 -8.67 5.11 -49.46
N THR A 379 -7.55 4.48 -49.74
CA THR A 379 -6.31 5.14 -50.14
C THR A 379 -5.97 4.76 -51.55
N SER A 380 -5.61 5.76 -52.33
CA SER A 380 -4.98 5.61 -53.63
C SER A 380 -3.86 6.63 -53.71
N ALA A 381 -2.64 6.18 -53.95
CA ALA A 381 -1.47 7.04 -53.92
C ALA A 381 -0.84 7.16 -55.32
N ALA A 382 -0.22 8.32 -55.57
CA ALA A 382 0.68 8.51 -56.70
C ALA A 382 2.02 7.76 -56.45
N PRO A 383 2.91 7.63 -57.45
CA PRO A 383 4.17 6.89 -57.31
C PRO A 383 5.09 7.46 -56.22
N SER A 384 5.00 6.93 -54.99
CA SER A 384 5.86 7.28 -53.87
C SER A 384 6.04 6.10 -52.93
N PHE A 385 6.98 6.25 -51.99
CA PHE A 385 7.07 5.38 -50.81
C PHE A 385 5.74 5.36 -50.04
N LEU A 386 5.26 4.18 -49.66
CA LEU A 386 4.00 4.01 -48.92
C LEU A 386 4.25 3.43 -47.53
N ASN A 387 3.65 4.07 -46.52
CA ASN A 387 3.61 3.60 -45.14
C ASN A 387 2.30 2.82 -44.90
N SER A 388 2.32 1.89 -43.94
CA SER A 388 1.13 1.16 -43.55
C SER A 388 0.10 2.04 -42.84
N ASN A 389 -1.17 1.65 -42.98
CA ASN A 389 -2.30 2.25 -42.28
C ASN A 389 -2.70 1.45 -41.02
N ASP A 390 -1.80 0.62 -40.49
CA ASP A 390 -2.06 -0.29 -39.36
C ASP A 390 -2.61 0.45 -38.13
N SER A 391 -2.03 1.62 -37.83
CA SER A 391 -2.49 2.45 -36.70
C SER A 391 -3.91 2.96 -36.89
N LEU A 392 -4.28 3.37 -38.11
CA LEU A 392 -5.63 3.85 -38.42
C LEU A 392 -6.66 2.72 -38.29
N ALA A 393 -6.34 1.54 -38.83
CA ALA A 393 -7.17 0.34 -38.72
C ALA A 393 -7.35 -0.08 -37.24
N LEU A 394 -6.24 -0.14 -36.49
CA LEU A 394 -6.21 -0.51 -35.07
C LEU A 394 -7.09 0.42 -34.22
N PHE A 395 -6.90 1.74 -34.34
CA PHE A 395 -7.64 2.69 -33.50
C PHE A 395 -9.11 2.83 -33.91
N SER A 396 -9.44 2.63 -35.20
CA SER A 396 -10.83 2.56 -35.65
C SER A 396 -11.54 1.34 -35.06
N LEU A 397 -10.85 0.19 -35.01
CA LEU A 397 -11.36 -1.02 -34.38
C LEU A 397 -11.54 -0.83 -32.87
N LEU A 398 -10.53 -0.32 -32.17
CA LEU A 398 -10.60 -0.07 -30.73
C LEU A 398 -11.66 0.99 -30.37
N ALA A 399 -12.04 1.87 -31.30
CA ALA A 399 -13.10 2.85 -31.07
C ALA A 399 -14.51 2.25 -31.12
N LEU A 400 -14.76 1.27 -32.01
CA LEU A 400 -16.06 0.62 -32.21
C LEU A 400 -16.28 -0.59 -31.29
N LEU A 401 -15.22 -1.34 -30.99
CA LEU A 401 -15.27 -2.54 -30.17
C LEU A 401 -15.97 -2.37 -28.79
N PRO A 402 -15.75 -1.29 -28.02
CA PRO A 402 -16.38 -1.15 -26.70
C PRO A 402 -17.89 -0.85 -26.76
N ALA A 403 -18.44 -0.53 -27.93
CA ALA A 403 -19.88 -0.34 -28.14
C ALA A 403 -20.61 -1.67 -28.42
N GLN A 404 -19.89 -2.77 -28.59
CA GLN A 404 -20.46 -4.08 -28.88
C GLN A 404 -21.05 -4.69 -27.59
N PRO A 405 -22.27 -5.27 -27.62
CA PRO A 405 -22.92 -5.80 -26.42
C PRO A 405 -22.13 -6.87 -25.66
N GLU A 406 -21.31 -7.62 -26.38
CA GLU A 406 -20.46 -8.71 -25.84
C GLU A 406 -19.20 -8.18 -25.13
N VAL A 407 -18.89 -6.90 -25.28
CA VAL A 407 -17.66 -6.27 -24.77
C VAL A 407 -17.96 -5.41 -23.54
N GLY A 408 -17.47 -5.86 -22.39
CA GLY A 408 -17.58 -5.16 -21.11
C GLY A 408 -16.21 -4.80 -20.52
N LEU A 409 -16.23 -4.18 -19.33
CA LEU A 409 -14.99 -3.82 -18.62
C LEU A 409 -14.16 -5.06 -18.24
N HIS A 410 -14.83 -6.16 -17.90
CA HIS A 410 -14.21 -7.37 -17.36
C HIS A 410 -13.48 -8.20 -18.42
N ASN A 411 -13.88 -8.10 -19.70
CA ASN A 411 -13.29 -8.84 -20.81
C ASN A 411 -12.60 -7.94 -21.86
N TRP A 412 -12.62 -6.60 -21.71
CA TRP A 412 -12.00 -5.65 -22.64
C TRP A 412 -10.60 -6.07 -23.09
N TYR A 413 -9.71 -6.40 -22.14
CA TYR A 413 -8.33 -6.78 -22.46
C TYR A 413 -8.27 -7.99 -23.40
N PHE A 414 -9.09 -9.00 -23.14
CA PHE A 414 -9.14 -10.21 -23.95
C PHE A 414 -9.81 -9.95 -25.30
N ALA A 415 -10.93 -9.23 -25.32
CA ALA A 415 -11.64 -8.89 -26.55
C ALA A 415 -10.80 -8.01 -27.48
N SER A 416 -10.13 -6.99 -26.94
CA SER A 416 -9.24 -6.12 -27.70
C SER A 416 -8.09 -6.92 -28.28
N ARG A 417 -7.42 -7.75 -27.46
CA ARG A 417 -6.28 -8.56 -27.92
C ARG A 417 -6.68 -9.60 -28.96
N ASP A 418 -7.77 -10.34 -28.74
CA ASP A 418 -8.27 -11.36 -29.67
C ASP A 418 -8.57 -10.72 -31.04
N THR A 419 -9.27 -9.59 -31.04
CA THR A 419 -9.67 -8.92 -32.29
C THR A 419 -8.49 -8.27 -33.00
N THR A 420 -7.59 -7.60 -32.28
CA THR A 420 -6.45 -6.92 -32.91
C THR A 420 -5.38 -7.90 -33.39
N SER A 421 -5.23 -9.07 -32.74
CA SER A 421 -4.29 -10.11 -33.17
C SER A 421 -4.64 -10.76 -34.51
N GLN A 422 -5.88 -10.57 -35.00
CA GLN A 422 -6.32 -11.05 -36.31
C GLN A 422 -6.19 -10.02 -37.42
N LEU A 423 -5.78 -8.79 -37.11
CA LEU A 423 -5.40 -7.83 -38.13
C LEU A 423 -4.14 -8.37 -38.84
N GLY A 424 -4.26 -8.63 -40.14
CA GLY A 424 -3.11 -8.91 -41.00
C GLY A 424 -2.32 -7.64 -41.31
N GLY A 425 -1.26 -7.76 -42.12
CA GLY A 425 -0.50 -6.59 -42.56
C GLY A 425 -1.36 -5.63 -43.40
N SER A 426 -1.11 -4.32 -43.33
CA SER A 426 -1.85 -3.31 -44.11
C SER A 426 -1.87 -3.55 -45.61
N PHE A 427 -0.92 -4.32 -46.15
CA PHE A 427 -0.79 -4.62 -47.59
C PHE A 427 -1.30 -6.01 -48.00
N GLU A 428 -1.98 -6.72 -47.09
CA GLU A 428 -2.54 -8.04 -47.33
C GLU A 428 -4.07 -8.01 -47.31
N ASP A 429 -4.68 -8.85 -48.16
CA ASP A 429 -6.11 -9.09 -48.13
C ASP A 429 -6.49 -9.93 -46.92
N PHE A 430 -7.42 -9.42 -46.10
CA PHE A 430 -8.00 -10.21 -45.01
C PHE A 430 -9.46 -9.84 -44.76
N SER A 431 -10.22 -10.80 -44.24
CA SER A 431 -11.59 -10.56 -43.80
C SER A 431 -11.94 -11.52 -42.68
N PHE A 432 -12.43 -10.97 -41.56
CA PHE A 432 -12.86 -11.77 -40.42
C PHE A 432 -14.01 -11.10 -39.66
N THR A 433 -14.66 -11.85 -38.77
CA THR A 433 -15.74 -11.32 -37.92
C THR A 433 -15.52 -11.72 -36.48
N ARG A 434 -15.58 -10.75 -35.57
CA ARG A 434 -15.43 -10.94 -34.11
C ARG A 434 -16.26 -9.90 -33.38
N TYR A 435 -16.92 -10.32 -32.29
CA TYR A 435 -17.74 -9.45 -31.44
C TYR A 435 -18.75 -8.59 -32.22
N GLY A 436 -19.43 -9.17 -33.22
CA GLY A 436 -20.39 -8.45 -34.07
C GLY A 436 -19.78 -7.50 -35.11
N LEU A 437 -18.46 -7.37 -35.16
CA LEU A 437 -17.76 -6.55 -36.16
C LEU A 437 -17.16 -7.41 -37.26
N THR A 438 -17.51 -7.13 -38.50
CA THR A 438 -16.85 -7.66 -39.71
C THR A 438 -15.81 -6.65 -40.19
N ILE A 439 -14.54 -7.07 -40.16
CA ILE A 439 -13.39 -6.29 -40.60
C ILE A 439 -12.93 -6.85 -41.94
N THR A 440 -12.69 -5.98 -42.91
CA THR A 440 -12.18 -6.35 -44.23
C THR A 440 -11.12 -5.35 -44.67
N ASN A 441 -9.98 -5.87 -45.15
CA ASN A 441 -8.96 -5.11 -45.86
C ASN A 441 -8.82 -5.71 -47.26
N ARG A 442 -8.89 -4.86 -48.29
CA ARG A 442 -8.62 -5.24 -49.67
C ARG A 442 -7.55 -4.33 -50.25
N VAL A 443 -6.50 -4.92 -50.80
CA VAL A 443 -5.34 -4.20 -51.31
C VAL A 443 -5.02 -4.70 -52.71
N ASP A 444 -4.88 -3.77 -53.64
CA ASP A 444 -4.41 -4.03 -55.00
C ASP A 444 -3.26 -3.08 -55.29
N TYR A 445 -2.10 -3.63 -55.66
CA TYR A 445 -0.93 -2.83 -55.99
C TYR A 445 -0.03 -3.49 -57.03
N SER A 446 0.60 -2.67 -57.87
CA SER A 446 1.57 -3.09 -58.89
C SER A 446 2.77 -2.15 -58.92
N GLY A 447 3.94 -2.65 -59.30
CA GLY A 447 5.14 -1.82 -59.42
C GLY A 447 5.80 -1.46 -58.07
N TYR A 448 5.52 -2.24 -57.02
CA TYR A 448 6.08 -2.09 -55.68
C TYR A 448 6.70 -3.39 -55.16
N GLU A 449 7.73 -3.26 -54.33
CA GLU A 449 8.33 -4.32 -53.53
C GLU A 449 7.96 -4.13 -52.05
N ALA A 450 7.47 -5.18 -51.40
CA ALA A 450 7.12 -5.13 -49.99
C ALA A 450 8.37 -5.28 -49.10
N VAL A 451 8.55 -4.36 -48.15
CA VAL A 451 9.64 -4.39 -47.17
C VAL A 451 9.05 -4.53 -45.78
N GLY A 452 9.05 -5.77 -45.28
CA GLY A 452 8.33 -6.14 -44.06
C GLY A 452 6.81 -5.95 -44.21
N GLU A 453 6.12 -5.80 -43.09
CA GLU A 453 4.65 -5.63 -43.07
C GLU A 453 4.21 -4.16 -43.17
N HIS A 454 5.16 -3.22 -43.10
CA HIS A 454 4.86 -1.81 -42.88
C HIS A 454 5.17 -0.88 -44.06
N TYR A 455 5.89 -1.34 -45.08
CA TYR A 455 6.30 -0.49 -46.20
C TYR A 455 6.17 -1.14 -47.59
N LEU A 456 5.79 -0.33 -48.58
CA LEU A 456 5.93 -0.65 -50.01
C LEU A 456 6.91 0.35 -50.66
N LEU A 457 7.96 -0.18 -51.30
CA LEU A 457 8.95 0.60 -52.05
C LEU A 457 8.64 0.54 -53.56
N PRO A 458 8.67 1.68 -54.28
CA PRO A 458 8.45 1.68 -55.72
C PRO A 458 9.61 0.98 -56.45
N ILE A 459 9.30 0.11 -57.39
CA ILE A 459 10.29 -0.54 -58.26
C ILE A 459 10.61 0.39 -59.43
N GLU A 460 11.88 0.73 -59.60
CA GLU A 460 12.35 1.60 -60.67
C GLU A 460 11.99 1.02 -62.05
N GLY A 461 11.45 1.87 -62.93
CA GLY A 461 11.08 1.48 -64.31
C GLY A 461 9.71 0.79 -64.47
N GLN A 462 8.98 0.52 -63.38
CA GLN A 462 7.59 0.01 -63.45
C GLN A 462 6.58 1.14 -63.27
N THR A 463 5.32 0.92 -63.70
CA THR A 463 4.21 1.83 -63.38
C THR A 463 3.63 1.45 -62.02
N GLN A 464 3.64 2.39 -61.08
CA GLN A 464 3.11 2.20 -59.74
C GLN A 464 1.60 2.40 -59.73
N THR A 465 0.88 1.41 -59.22
CA THR A 465 -0.53 1.56 -58.85
C THR A 465 -0.72 1.02 -57.45
N PHE A 466 -1.53 1.71 -56.65
CA PHE A 466 -1.86 1.29 -55.29
C PHE A 466 -3.29 1.71 -54.96
N ARG A 467 -4.08 0.76 -54.46
CA ARG A 467 -5.40 1.00 -53.90
C ARG A 467 -5.62 0.08 -52.71
N GLN A 468 -5.91 0.67 -51.55
CA GLN A 468 -6.37 -0.06 -50.36
C GLN A 468 -7.76 0.42 -49.98
N THR A 469 -8.63 -0.53 -49.63
CA THR A 469 -9.94 -0.27 -49.02
C THR A 469 -10.03 -1.07 -47.73
N PHE A 470 -10.13 -0.36 -46.61
CA PHE A 470 -10.35 -0.95 -45.30
C PHE A 470 -11.75 -0.58 -44.82
N SER A 471 -12.46 -1.53 -44.22
CA SER A 471 -13.79 -1.31 -43.66
C SER A 471 -14.03 -2.15 -42.41
N ILE A 472 -14.72 -1.56 -41.44
CA ILE A 472 -15.31 -2.24 -40.29
C ILE A 472 -16.81 -2.02 -40.40
N THR A 473 -17.59 -3.09 -40.31
CA THR A 473 -19.05 -3.05 -40.32
C THR A 473 -19.59 -3.82 -39.13
N ALA A 474 -20.52 -3.24 -38.39
CA ALA A 474 -21.24 -3.91 -37.31
C ALA A 474 -22.44 -4.65 -37.92
N ALA A 475 -22.67 -5.87 -37.45
CA ALA A 475 -23.95 -6.54 -37.69
C ALA A 475 -25.04 -5.77 -36.94
N GLY A 476 -26.06 -5.29 -37.68
CA GLY A 476 -27.18 -4.52 -37.14
C GLY A 476 -28.06 -5.29 -36.15
#